data_AF-A0A3B0RTL4-F1
#
_entry.id   AF-A0A3B0RTL4-F1
#
_cell.length_a   1.000
_cell.length_b   1.000
_cell.length_c   1.000
_cell.angle_alpha   90.00
_cell.angle_beta   90.00
_cell.angle_gamma   90.00
#
_symmetry.space_group_name_H-M   'P 1'
#
loop_
_entity.id
_entity.type
_entity.pdbx_description
1 polymer ?
#
loop_
_entity_poly.entity_id
_entity_poly.type
_entity_poly.pdbx_seq_one_letter_code
_entity_poly.pdbx_strand_id
1 'polypeptide(L)'
;MAPPKNRRSGFSKRAQYSIFASYLLGILGAVVGLLLLFISYVDPQGFSVLRTIGAEATAPISKTLSKLGDATGDTGDDISAYFNAASKNAAMKRELEKSRIEILESRALKLENKRLKRLLKLTKEVPDSLAMGRLISSTSSSSRRIATLGLGSTSGVLVGQPVRAPSGLVGRILETGPTTARILLV
;
A
#
# COMPACT_ATOMS: atom_id res chain seq x y z
N MET A 1 -9.33 79.05 47.89
CA MET A 1 -9.00 77.82 48.63
C MET A 1 -9.99 76.74 48.25
N ALA A 2 -9.56 75.67 47.57
CA ALA A 2 -10.41 74.52 47.28
C ALA A 2 -10.28 73.49 48.42
N PRO A 3 -11.39 72.89 48.92
CA PRO A 3 -11.33 71.96 50.03
C PRO A 3 -10.86 70.57 49.56
N PRO A 4 -10.09 69.82 50.37
CA PRO A 4 -9.63 68.50 49.98
C PRO A 4 -10.77 67.47 50.01
N LYS A 5 -10.93 66.75 48.89
CA LYS A 5 -11.94 65.70 48.70
C LYS A 5 -11.44 64.39 49.30
N ASN A 6 -11.48 64.25 50.62
CA ASN A 6 -11.13 62.99 51.28
C ASN A 6 -12.40 62.12 51.47
N ARG A 7 -12.76 61.34 50.44
CA ARG A 7 -13.79 60.30 50.56
C ARG A 7 -13.15 59.03 51.14
N ARG A 8 -13.14 58.91 52.48
CA ARG A 8 -12.94 57.61 53.13
C ARG A 8 -14.19 56.76 52.88
N SER A 9 -14.13 55.80 51.97
CA SER A 9 -15.18 54.79 51.79
C SER A 9 -15.17 53.84 52.98
N GLY A 10 -16.31 53.74 53.67
CA GLY A 10 -16.48 52.91 54.85
C GLY A 10 -16.19 51.43 54.62
N PHE A 11 -15.59 50.81 55.63
CA PHE A 11 -15.21 49.39 55.69
C PHE A 11 -16.45 48.48 55.68
N SER A 12 -16.90 48.06 54.49
CA SER A 12 -17.90 46.98 54.40
C SER A 12 -17.19 45.63 54.44
N LYS A 13 -17.38 44.89 55.54
CA LYS A 13 -16.75 43.56 55.74
C LYS A 13 -17.05 42.58 54.59
N ARG A 14 -18.23 42.71 53.94
CA ARG A 14 -18.64 41.86 52.81
C ARG A 14 -17.76 42.02 51.56
N ALA A 15 -17.30 43.22 51.23
CA ALA A 15 -16.43 43.45 50.08
C ALA A 15 -15.00 42.93 50.32
N GLN A 16 -14.53 42.96 51.57
CA GLN A 16 -13.25 42.35 51.95
C GLN A 16 -13.31 40.82 51.85
N TYR A 17 -14.42 40.19 52.25
CA TYR A 17 -14.58 38.74 52.11
C TYR A 17 -14.66 38.29 50.65
N SER A 18 -15.24 39.05 49.73
CA SER A 18 -15.29 38.67 48.32
C SER A 18 -13.92 38.79 47.63
N ILE A 19 -13.16 39.84 47.91
CA ILE A 19 -11.80 40.02 47.39
C ILE A 19 -10.86 38.96 48.00
N PHE A 20 -10.99 38.69 49.31
CA PHE A 20 -10.27 37.61 49.97
C PHE A 20 -10.64 36.25 49.38
N ALA A 21 -11.93 35.97 49.13
CA ALA A 21 -12.38 34.74 48.52
C ALA A 21 -11.82 34.55 47.10
N SER A 22 -11.73 35.60 46.29
CA SER A 22 -11.11 35.50 44.96
C SER A 22 -9.60 35.23 45.04
N TYR A 23 -8.89 35.86 45.98
CA TYR A 23 -7.47 35.55 46.19
C TYR A 23 -7.26 34.13 46.73
N LEU A 24 -8.11 33.69 47.65
CA LEU A 24 -8.07 32.33 48.20
C LEU A 24 -8.32 31.29 47.10
N LEU A 25 -9.34 31.50 46.25
CA LEU A 25 -9.61 30.64 45.09
C LEU A 25 -8.46 30.63 44.09
N GLY A 26 -7.87 31.80 43.79
CA GLY A 26 -6.73 31.91 42.89
C GLY A 26 -5.49 31.20 43.42
N ILE A 27 -5.17 31.38 44.71
CA ILE A 27 -4.04 30.72 45.38
C ILE A 27 -4.29 29.21 45.45
N LEU A 28 -5.49 28.78 45.82
CA LEU A 28 -5.86 27.37 45.86
C LEU A 28 -5.70 26.72 44.47
N GLY A 29 -6.18 27.39 43.42
CA GLY A 29 -6.03 26.93 42.04
C GLY A 29 -4.58 26.86 41.58
N ALA A 30 -3.76 27.86 41.93
CA ALA A 30 -2.33 27.87 41.64
C ALA A 30 -1.59 26.75 42.37
N VAL A 31 -1.90 26.52 43.65
CA VAL A 31 -1.31 25.43 44.45
C VAL A 31 -1.71 24.07 43.88
N VAL A 32 -2.98 23.87 43.53
CA VAL A 32 -3.44 22.64 42.86
C VAL A 32 -2.72 22.44 41.53
N GLY A 33 -2.62 23.48 40.70
CA GLY A 33 -1.90 23.42 39.42
C GLY A 33 -0.43 23.05 39.58
N LEU A 34 0.26 23.65 40.56
CA LEU A 34 1.65 23.34 40.89
C LEU A 34 1.81 21.91 41.41
N LEU A 35 0.88 21.43 42.25
CA LEU A 35 0.85 20.06 42.74
C LEU A 35 0.68 19.06 41.59
N LEU A 36 -0.23 19.33 40.66
CA LEU A 36 -0.43 18.47 39.49
C LEU A 36 0.80 18.45 38.58
N LEU A 37 1.48 19.58 38.39
CA LEU A 37 2.72 19.67 37.62
C LEU A 37 3.86 18.89 38.31
N PHE A 38 3.98 19.02 39.63
CA PHE A 38 4.97 18.28 40.44
C PHE A 38 4.71 16.77 40.40
N ILE A 39 3.45 16.34 40.53
CA ILE A 39 3.05 14.94 40.38
C ILE A 39 3.36 14.43 38.97
N SER A 40 3.08 15.23 37.93
CA SER A 40 3.40 14.89 36.54
C SER A 40 4.91 14.74 36.29
N TYR A 41 5.75 15.41 37.06
CA TYR A 41 7.21 15.32 36.94
C TYR A 41 7.76 14.06 37.61
N VAL A 42 7.15 13.61 38.72
CA VAL A 42 7.62 12.49 39.53
C VAL A 42 7.06 11.13 39.06
N ASP A 43 5.85 11.08 38.49
CA ASP A 43 5.25 9.84 37.99
C ASP A 43 4.49 10.02 36.65
N PRO A 44 5.14 9.72 35.49
CA PRO A 44 4.55 9.88 34.16
C PRO A 44 3.33 8.99 33.86
N GLN A 45 3.08 7.93 34.65
CA GLN A 45 2.05 6.92 34.37
C GLN A 45 0.68 7.24 34.98
N GLY A 46 0.65 7.98 36.11
CA GLY A 46 -0.60 8.29 36.84
C GLY A 46 -1.52 9.31 36.16
N PHE A 47 -1.01 10.08 35.19
CA PHE A 47 -1.73 11.21 34.58
C PHE A 47 -2.29 10.94 33.17
N SER A 48 -2.23 9.69 32.73
CA SER A 48 -2.65 9.27 31.38
C SER A 48 -4.12 9.58 31.08
N VAL A 49 -5.02 9.40 32.07
CA VAL A 49 -6.48 9.58 31.93
C VAL A 49 -6.87 11.06 31.76
N LEU A 50 -6.25 11.97 32.50
CA LEU A 50 -6.53 13.41 32.35
C LEU A 50 -5.97 13.96 31.03
N ARG A 51 -4.81 13.44 30.60
CA ARG A 51 -4.21 13.79 29.31
C ARG A 51 -5.06 13.29 28.14
N THR A 52 -5.60 12.08 28.19
CA THR A 52 -6.48 11.55 27.14
C THR A 52 -7.79 12.33 27.05
N ILE A 53 -8.42 12.69 28.17
CA ILE A 53 -9.64 13.52 28.16
C ILE A 53 -9.36 14.90 27.52
N GLY A 54 -8.24 15.54 27.89
CA GLY A 54 -7.84 16.81 27.29
C GLY A 54 -7.53 16.70 25.79
N ALA A 55 -6.90 15.60 25.39
CA ALA A 55 -6.61 15.31 23.97
C ALA A 55 -7.89 15.02 23.17
N GLU A 56 -8.87 14.31 23.74
CA GLU A 56 -10.14 14.01 23.08
C GLU A 56 -11.03 15.25 22.90
N ALA A 57 -11.05 16.16 23.88
CA ALA A 57 -11.78 17.42 23.78
C ALA A 57 -11.21 18.36 22.71
N THR A 58 -9.89 18.34 22.51
CA THR A 58 -9.19 19.19 21.53
C THR A 58 -8.98 18.50 20.18
N ALA A 59 -9.24 17.19 20.09
CA ALA A 59 -9.11 16.39 18.86
C ALA A 59 -9.93 16.93 17.67
N PRO A 60 -11.22 17.30 17.80
CA PRO A 60 -11.98 17.76 16.63
C PRO A 60 -11.44 19.08 16.06
N ILE A 61 -10.98 20.00 16.93
CA ILE A 61 -10.40 21.28 16.51
C ILE A 61 -9.08 21.03 15.78
N SER A 62 -8.22 20.18 16.35
CA SER A 62 -6.92 19.84 15.77
C SER A 62 -7.06 19.15 14.41
N LYS A 63 -8.00 18.20 14.28
CA LYS A 63 -8.29 17.51 13.01
C LYS A 63 -8.89 18.43 11.94
N THR A 64 -9.61 19.48 12.35
CA THR A 64 -10.18 20.46 11.41
C THR A 64 -9.11 21.43 10.93
N LEU A 65 -8.23 21.86 11.83
CA LEU A 65 -7.14 22.78 11.51
C LEU A 65 -6.07 22.14 10.61
N SER A 66 -5.75 20.85 10.82
CA SER A 66 -4.81 20.12 9.96
C SER A 66 -5.34 19.98 8.52
N LYS A 67 -6.64 19.68 8.35
CA LYS A 67 -7.28 19.59 7.02
C LYS A 67 -7.25 20.91 6.25
N LEU A 68 -7.33 22.05 6.94
CA LEU A 68 -7.23 23.37 6.31
C LEU A 68 -5.80 23.68 5.85
N GLY A 69 -4.79 23.26 6.62
CA GLY A 69 -3.38 23.35 6.22
C GLY A 69 -3.09 22.55 4.95
N ASP A 70 -3.59 21.31 4.88
CA ASP A 70 -3.42 20.44 3.72
C ASP A 70 -4.15 20.97 2.47
N ALA A 71 -5.35 21.56 2.64
CA ALA A 71 -6.13 22.11 1.53
C ALA A 71 -5.48 23.35 0.86
N THR A 72 -4.57 24.05 1.55
CA THR A 72 -3.90 25.24 0.98
C THR A 72 -2.73 24.87 0.07
N GLY A 73 -2.20 23.64 0.17
CA GLY A 73 -1.16 23.11 -0.72
C GLY A 73 -1.69 22.54 -2.04
N ASP A 74 -3.00 22.31 -2.15
CA ASP A 74 -3.64 21.53 -3.23
C ASP A 74 -3.94 22.37 -4.50
N THR A 75 -4.07 23.69 -4.38
CA THR A 75 -4.43 24.55 -5.53
C THR A 75 -3.30 24.68 -6.58
N GLY A 76 -2.04 24.42 -6.19
CA GLY A 76 -0.90 24.35 -7.11
C GLY A 76 -0.74 23.00 -7.81
N ASP A 77 -1.31 21.93 -7.23
CA ASP A 77 -1.14 20.56 -7.70
C ASP A 77 -2.10 20.20 -8.85
N ASP A 78 -3.27 20.86 -8.95
CA ASP A 78 -4.23 20.61 -10.03
C ASP A 78 -3.71 21.01 -11.43
N ILE A 79 -2.97 22.12 -11.52
CA ILE A 79 -2.36 22.56 -12.79
C ILE A 79 -1.21 21.62 -13.16
N SER A 80 -0.40 21.20 -12.18
CA SER A 80 0.69 20.24 -12.39
C SER A 80 0.13 18.87 -12.81
N ALA A 81 -0.98 18.43 -12.20
CA ALA A 81 -1.67 17.19 -12.52
C ALA A 81 -2.21 17.18 -13.95
N TYR A 82 -2.76 18.30 -14.45
CA TYR A 82 -3.24 18.39 -15.83
C TYR A 82 -2.10 18.27 -16.86
N PHE A 83 -0.97 18.97 -16.65
CA PHE A 83 0.20 18.86 -17.53
C PHE A 83 0.88 17.48 -17.44
N ASN A 84 0.90 16.87 -16.25
CA ASN A 84 1.37 15.51 -16.04
C ASN A 84 0.45 14.47 -16.70
N ALA A 85 -0.87 14.69 -16.71
CA ALA A 85 -1.82 13.80 -17.39
C ALA A 85 -1.70 13.90 -18.93
N ALA A 86 -1.57 15.13 -19.46
CA ALA A 86 -1.40 15.34 -20.90
C ALA A 86 -0.10 14.72 -21.44
N SER A 87 1.02 14.89 -20.73
CA SER A 87 2.32 14.30 -21.10
C SER A 87 2.31 12.77 -21.00
N LYS A 88 1.69 12.20 -19.97
CA LYS A 88 1.47 10.74 -19.84
C LYS A 88 0.60 10.18 -20.97
N ASN A 89 -0.48 10.86 -21.33
CA ASN A 89 -1.34 10.45 -22.45
C ASN A 89 -0.60 10.47 -23.79
N ALA A 90 0.24 11.48 -24.03
CA ALA A 90 1.06 11.54 -25.24
C ALA A 90 2.12 10.43 -25.27
N ALA A 91 2.79 10.15 -24.14
CA ALA A 91 3.74 9.05 -24.02
C ALA A 91 3.08 7.68 -24.25
N MET A 92 1.93 7.44 -23.62
CA MET A 92 1.18 6.19 -23.74
C MET A 92 0.68 5.96 -25.17
N LYS A 93 0.23 7.00 -25.87
CA LYS A 93 -0.14 6.91 -27.29
C LYS A 93 1.05 6.51 -28.17
N ARG A 94 2.24 7.07 -27.93
CA ARG A 94 3.46 6.70 -28.68
C ARG A 94 3.87 5.25 -28.45
N GLU A 95 3.79 4.77 -27.22
CA GLU A 95 4.09 3.39 -26.86
C GLU A 95 3.09 2.41 -27.50
N LEU A 96 1.81 2.79 -27.54
CA LEU A 96 0.76 2.01 -28.18
C LEU A 96 0.95 1.92 -29.69
N GLU A 97 1.30 3.03 -30.36
CA GLU A 97 1.62 3.02 -31.79
C GLU A 97 2.87 2.18 -32.09
N LYS A 98 3.92 2.29 -31.27
CA LYS A 98 5.12 1.43 -31.41
C LYS A 98 4.78 -0.05 -31.26
N SER A 99 4.01 -0.40 -30.23
CA SER A 99 3.60 -1.79 -29.98
C SER A 99 2.73 -2.33 -31.12
N ARG A 100 1.86 -1.50 -31.71
CA ARG A 100 1.06 -1.88 -32.89
C ARG A 100 1.94 -2.20 -34.08
N ILE A 101 2.96 -1.39 -34.36
CA ILE A 101 3.91 -1.63 -35.45
C ILE A 101 4.63 -2.97 -35.23
N GLU A 102 5.14 -3.24 -34.02
CA GLU A 102 5.81 -4.50 -33.69
C GLU A 102 4.89 -5.73 -33.87
N ILE A 103 3.60 -5.61 -33.50
CA ILE A 103 2.61 -6.68 -33.71
C ILE A 103 2.38 -6.94 -35.20
N LEU A 104 2.26 -5.88 -36.00
CA LEU A 104 2.06 -5.99 -37.45
C LEU A 104 3.28 -6.63 -38.12
N GLU A 105 4.49 -6.21 -37.76
CA GLU A 105 5.74 -6.78 -38.26
C GLU A 105 5.86 -8.27 -37.88
N SER A 106 5.64 -8.61 -36.60
CA SER A 106 5.64 -10.00 -36.13
C SER A 106 4.62 -10.87 -36.89
N ARG A 107 3.43 -10.32 -37.17
CA ARG A 107 2.40 -11.02 -37.95
C ARG A 107 2.84 -11.22 -39.41
N ALA A 108 3.42 -10.21 -40.04
CA ALA A 108 3.93 -10.30 -41.40
C ALA A 108 5.05 -11.34 -41.51
N LEU A 109 6.03 -11.30 -40.60
CA LEU A 109 7.12 -12.28 -40.52
C LEU A 109 6.62 -13.71 -40.30
N LYS A 110 5.61 -13.91 -39.44
CA LYS A 110 5.00 -15.24 -39.23
C LYS A 110 4.33 -15.77 -40.49
N LEU A 111 3.62 -14.91 -41.24
CA LEU A 111 2.97 -15.28 -42.50
C LEU A 111 4.00 -15.61 -43.59
N GLU A 112 5.05 -14.82 -43.70
CA GLU A 112 6.15 -15.08 -44.62
C GLU A 112 6.87 -16.38 -44.27
N ASN A 113 7.20 -16.59 -42.99
CA ASN A 113 7.81 -17.83 -42.53
C ASN A 113 6.92 -19.05 -42.82
N LYS A 114 5.60 -18.93 -42.66
CA LYS A 114 4.64 -19.98 -43.02
C LYS A 114 4.64 -20.22 -44.54
N ARG A 115 4.69 -19.18 -45.36
CA ARG A 115 4.77 -19.28 -46.82
C ARG A 115 6.07 -19.95 -47.26
N LEU A 116 7.21 -19.52 -46.73
CA LEU A 116 8.53 -20.10 -47.01
C LEU A 116 8.59 -21.57 -46.62
N LYS A 117 8.07 -21.93 -45.43
CA LYS A 117 7.96 -23.33 -44.99
C LYS A 117 7.13 -24.19 -45.95
N ARG A 118 6.02 -23.67 -46.48
CA ARG A 118 5.21 -24.39 -47.49
C ARG A 118 5.97 -24.56 -48.80
N LEU A 119 6.63 -23.50 -49.30
CA LEU A 119 7.40 -23.55 -50.55
C LEU A 119 8.56 -24.55 -50.47
N LEU A 120 9.24 -24.60 -49.34
CA LEU A 120 10.33 -25.54 -49.08
C LEU A 120 9.84 -26.94 -48.68
N LYS A 121 8.52 -27.20 -48.70
CA LYS A 121 7.90 -28.46 -48.25
C LYS A 121 8.40 -28.91 -46.88
N LEU A 122 8.69 -27.97 -45.97
CA LEU A 122 9.00 -28.31 -44.58
C LEU A 122 7.72 -28.76 -43.89
N THR A 123 7.48 -30.07 -43.89
CA THR A 123 6.51 -30.74 -43.02
C THR A 123 7.01 -30.67 -41.59
N LYS A 124 6.93 -29.49 -40.94
CA LYS A 124 7.07 -29.41 -39.49
C LYS A 124 5.72 -29.66 -38.86
N GLU A 125 5.33 -30.93 -38.83
CA GLU A 125 4.43 -31.47 -37.81
C GLU A 125 5.21 -31.56 -36.50
N VAL A 126 5.47 -30.43 -35.86
CA VAL A 126 5.69 -30.46 -34.41
C VAL A 126 4.29 -30.44 -33.82
N PRO A 127 3.78 -31.55 -33.27
CA PRO A 127 2.41 -31.58 -32.79
C PRO A 127 2.20 -30.49 -31.74
N ASP A 128 1.03 -29.87 -31.81
CA ASP A 128 0.49 -29.02 -30.75
C ASP A 128 0.60 -29.73 -29.41
N SER A 129 0.76 -28.94 -28.34
CA SER A 129 0.87 -29.43 -26.97
C SER A 129 -0.13 -30.56 -26.70
N LEU A 130 0.39 -31.77 -26.46
CA LEU A 130 -0.42 -32.98 -26.27
C LEU A 130 -1.40 -32.85 -25.10
N ALA A 131 -1.00 -32.16 -24.03
CA ALA A 131 -1.86 -31.80 -22.91
C ALA A 131 -1.32 -30.55 -22.17
N MET A 132 -2.21 -29.72 -21.63
CA MET A 132 -1.86 -28.60 -20.74
C MET A 132 -2.37 -28.87 -19.33
N GLY A 133 -1.52 -28.70 -18.33
CA GLY A 133 -1.84 -29.03 -16.94
C GLY A 133 -1.12 -28.16 -15.93
N ARG A 134 -1.63 -28.15 -14.70
CA ARG A 134 -1.05 -27.39 -13.60
C ARG A 134 0.01 -28.20 -12.88
N LEU A 135 1.09 -27.54 -12.48
CA LEU A 135 2.06 -28.10 -11.56
C LEU A 135 1.43 -28.21 -10.15
N ILE A 136 1.44 -29.40 -9.58
CA ILE A 136 0.87 -29.70 -8.26
C ILE A 136 1.91 -29.48 -7.16
N SER A 137 3.15 -29.91 -7.38
CA SER A 137 4.23 -29.77 -6.40
C SER A 137 5.60 -29.79 -7.05
N SER A 138 6.58 -29.14 -6.43
CA SER A 138 8.00 -29.26 -6.75
C SER A 138 8.79 -29.48 -5.47
N THR A 139 9.76 -30.39 -5.50
CA THR A 139 10.63 -30.64 -4.34
C THR A 139 11.75 -29.60 -4.34
N SER A 140 11.87 -28.79 -3.27
CA SER A 140 12.86 -27.70 -3.20
C SER A 140 14.25 -28.14 -2.67
N SER A 141 14.40 -29.33 -2.09
CA SER A 141 15.55 -29.65 -1.22
C SER A 141 16.27 -30.99 -1.45
N SER A 142 16.21 -31.62 -2.63
CA SER A 142 16.98 -32.86 -2.86
C SER A 142 17.76 -32.86 -4.17
N SER A 143 18.83 -33.64 -4.22
CA SER A 143 19.78 -33.80 -5.35
C SER A 143 19.11 -34.17 -6.68
N ARG A 144 17.86 -34.65 -6.63
CA ARG A 144 16.99 -34.84 -7.80
C ARG A 144 15.84 -33.82 -7.76
N ARG A 145 15.87 -32.86 -8.68
CA ARG A 145 14.81 -31.85 -8.87
C ARG A 145 13.62 -32.50 -9.58
N ILE A 146 12.58 -32.85 -8.82
CA ILE A 146 11.36 -33.51 -9.34
C ILE A 146 10.16 -32.60 -9.12
N ALA A 147 9.24 -32.59 -10.09
CA ALA A 147 7.98 -31.88 -10.01
C ALA A 147 6.81 -32.81 -10.39
N THR A 148 5.64 -32.58 -9.82
CA THR A 148 4.42 -33.38 -10.09
C THR A 148 3.44 -32.56 -10.91
N LEU A 149 2.99 -33.12 -12.03
CA LEU A 149 2.00 -32.55 -12.94
C LEU A 149 0.64 -33.20 -12.72
N GLY A 150 -0.43 -32.40 -12.73
CA GLY A 150 -1.82 -32.89 -12.66
C GLY A 150 -2.37 -33.46 -13.97
N LEU A 151 -1.53 -34.16 -14.74
CA LEU A 151 -1.91 -34.86 -15.96
C LEU A 151 -1.27 -36.24 -15.92
N GLY A 152 -2.01 -37.25 -16.38
CA GLY A 152 -1.56 -38.64 -16.37
C GLY A 152 -1.86 -39.36 -17.69
N SER A 153 -1.81 -40.68 -17.66
CA SER A 153 -2.04 -41.52 -18.85
C SER A 153 -3.43 -41.34 -19.45
N THR A 154 -4.44 -40.99 -18.63
CA THR A 154 -5.79 -40.64 -19.10
C THR A 154 -5.80 -39.39 -19.99
N SER A 155 -4.81 -38.51 -19.85
CA SER A 155 -4.62 -37.32 -20.67
C SER A 155 -3.63 -37.55 -21.83
N GLY A 156 -3.28 -38.80 -22.13
CA GLY A 156 -2.33 -39.16 -23.20
C GLY A 156 -0.86 -38.89 -22.86
N VAL A 157 -0.56 -38.65 -21.58
CA VAL A 157 0.81 -38.39 -21.12
C VAL A 157 1.61 -39.70 -21.14
N LEU A 158 2.82 -39.66 -21.69
CA LEU A 158 3.72 -40.82 -21.78
C LEU A 158 5.09 -40.50 -21.16
N VAL A 159 5.73 -41.53 -20.61
CA VAL A 159 7.09 -41.44 -20.07
C VAL A 159 8.05 -41.02 -21.18
N GLY A 160 8.97 -40.11 -20.87
CA GLY A 160 9.97 -39.58 -21.80
C GLY A 160 9.52 -38.34 -22.59
N GLN A 161 8.24 -37.94 -22.53
CA GLN A 161 7.77 -36.73 -23.20
C GLN A 161 8.42 -35.46 -22.61
N PRO A 162 8.77 -34.46 -23.44
CA PRO A 162 9.29 -33.19 -22.98
C PRO A 162 8.17 -32.32 -22.38
N VAL A 163 8.46 -31.65 -21.28
CA VAL A 163 7.54 -30.70 -20.63
C VAL A 163 8.05 -29.28 -20.82
N ARG A 164 7.17 -28.40 -21.30
CA ARG A 164 7.49 -27.02 -21.64
C ARG A 164 6.56 -26.06 -20.88
N ALA A 165 7.13 -24.99 -20.35
CA ALA A 165 6.42 -23.83 -19.79
C ALA A 165 6.55 -22.63 -20.75
N PRO A 166 5.81 -21.53 -20.52
CA PRO A 166 5.95 -20.31 -21.30
C PRO A 166 7.39 -19.78 -21.36
N SER A 167 8.18 -20.00 -20.30
CA SER A 167 9.59 -19.60 -20.22
C SER A 167 10.56 -20.51 -21.01
N GLY A 168 10.14 -21.72 -21.41
CA GLY A 168 11.01 -22.66 -22.11
C GLY A 168 10.82 -24.11 -21.69
N LEU A 169 11.75 -24.98 -22.10
CA LEU A 169 11.78 -26.38 -21.71
C LEU A 169 12.05 -26.49 -20.20
N VAL A 170 11.19 -27.23 -19.49
CA VAL A 170 11.27 -27.38 -18.02
C VAL A 170 11.83 -28.74 -17.63
N GLY A 171 11.60 -29.78 -18.43
CA GLY A 171 12.04 -31.12 -18.07
C GLY A 171 11.47 -32.22 -18.96
N ARG A 172 11.54 -33.45 -18.45
CA ARG A 172 10.99 -34.65 -19.10
C ARG A 172 10.21 -35.50 -18.11
N ILE A 173 9.21 -36.23 -18.60
CA ILE A 173 8.39 -37.10 -17.76
C ILE A 173 9.17 -38.37 -17.40
N LEU A 174 9.29 -38.66 -16.11
CA LEU A 174 9.93 -39.86 -15.57
C LEU A 174 8.93 -40.99 -15.38
N GLU A 175 7.77 -40.67 -14.81
CA GLU A 175 6.76 -41.65 -14.41
C GLU A 175 5.38 -41.06 -14.68
N THR A 176 4.45 -41.88 -15.15
CA THR A 176 3.07 -41.48 -15.43
C THR A 176 2.12 -42.39 -14.66
N GLY A 177 1.29 -41.81 -13.79
CA GLY A 177 0.13 -42.44 -13.18
C GLY A 177 -1.17 -42.12 -13.95
N PRO A 178 -2.34 -42.60 -13.49
CA PRO A 178 -3.61 -42.39 -14.18
C PRO A 178 -3.98 -40.91 -14.37
N THR A 179 -3.78 -40.09 -13.34
CA THR A 179 -4.17 -38.66 -13.31
C THR A 179 -3.01 -37.71 -13.02
N THR A 180 -1.82 -38.24 -12.74
CA THR A 180 -0.64 -37.44 -12.39
C THR A 180 0.61 -37.98 -13.07
N ALA A 181 1.63 -37.14 -13.25
CA ALA A 181 2.91 -37.51 -13.81
C ALA A 181 4.06 -36.82 -13.06
N ARG A 182 5.19 -37.49 -12.93
CA ARG A 182 6.40 -36.96 -12.30
C ARG A 182 7.37 -36.51 -13.38
N ILE A 183 7.90 -35.31 -13.22
CA ILE A 183 8.79 -34.63 -14.15
C ILE A 183 10.18 -34.56 -13.52
N LEU A 184 11.20 -34.95 -14.27
CA LEU A 184 12.59 -34.59 -13.99
C LEU A 184 12.83 -33.19 -14.55
N LEU A 185 13.12 -32.25 -13.66
CA LEU A 185 13.51 -30.90 -14.03
C LEU A 185 14.96 -30.91 -14.53
N VAL A 186 15.24 -30.07 -15.54
CA VAL A 186 16.59 -29.81 -16.05
C VAL A 186 17.25 -28.62 -15.37
#